data_AF-A0A4Q1C7H7-F1
#
_entry.id   AF-A0A4Q1C7H7-F1
#
_cell.length_a   1.000
_cell.length_b   1.000
_cell.length_c   1.000
_cell.angle_alpha   90.00
_cell.angle_beta   90.00
_cell.angle_gamma   90.00
#
_symmetry.space_group_name_H-M   'P 1'
#
loop_
_entity.id
_entity.type
_entity.pdbx_description
1 polymer ?
#
loop_
_entity_poly.entity_id
_entity_poly.type
_entity_poly.pdbx_seq_one_letter_code
_entity_poly.pdbx_strand_id
1 'polypeptide(L)'
;MRRSKEIIVLLALLVGAMGFVLWYVIDRRAKNRAAPAPVTRNLSPEPPSAGTQTVRPPQEPVVLGPQTERKTVDFSTGQAVVKDSAADRAAIDEAMKDIAAASKEVTFEPTPKPKAAPPAQPAKQP
;
A
#
# COMPACT_ATOMS: atom_id res chain seq x y z
N MET A 1 10.03 -16.56 -44.07
CA MET A 1 10.08 -15.09 -44.12
C MET A 1 8.79 -14.38 -43.66
N ARG A 2 7.59 -14.99 -43.68
CA ARG A 2 6.35 -14.33 -43.21
C ARG A 2 6.32 -14.08 -41.68
N ARG A 3 6.76 -15.07 -40.89
CA ARG A 3 6.85 -14.97 -39.41
C ARG A 3 7.74 -13.82 -38.90
N SER A 4 8.83 -13.53 -39.60
CA SER A 4 9.74 -12.43 -39.22
C SER A 4 9.08 -11.06 -39.34
N LYS A 5 8.20 -10.87 -40.34
CA LYS A 5 7.45 -9.61 -40.50
C LYS A 5 6.41 -9.42 -39.40
N GLU A 6 5.72 -10.50 -39.02
CA GLU A 6 4.78 -10.49 -37.89
C GLU A 6 5.47 -10.16 -36.57
N ILE A 7 6.65 -10.75 -36.31
CA ILE A 7 7.45 -10.46 -35.10
C ILE A 7 7.86 -8.97 -35.05
N ILE A 8 8.29 -8.40 -36.18
CA ILE A 8 8.67 -6.98 -36.23
C ILE A 8 7.46 -6.09 -35.96
N VAL A 9 6.29 -6.40 -36.52
CA VAL A 9 5.06 -5.65 -36.27
C VAL A 9 4.65 -5.76 -34.79
N LEU A 10 4.71 -6.96 -34.21
CA LEU A 10 4.39 -7.16 -32.79
C LEU A 10 5.35 -6.41 -31.87
N LEU A 11 6.65 -6.39 -32.19
CA LEU A 11 7.64 -5.61 -31.42
C LEU A 11 7.39 -4.11 -31.53
N ALA A 12 7.10 -3.59 -32.73
CA ALA A 12 6.78 -2.18 -32.91
C ALA A 12 5.52 -1.78 -32.11
N LEU A 13 4.50 -2.63 -32.11
CA LEU A 13 3.26 -2.41 -31.36
C LEU A 13 3.52 -2.46 -29.84
N LEU A 14 4.32 -3.43 -29.38
CA LEU A 14 4.73 -3.54 -27.97
C LEU A 14 5.46 -2.27 -27.51
N VAL A 15 6.45 -1.82 -28.26
CA VAL A 15 7.24 -0.62 -27.93
C VAL A 15 6.36 0.63 -27.98
N GLY A 16 5.45 0.73 -28.96
CA GLY A 16 4.48 1.82 -29.03
C GLY A 16 3.54 1.86 -27.83
N ALA A 17 3.01 0.71 -27.40
CA ALA A 17 2.15 0.60 -26.23
C ALA A 17 2.91 0.96 -24.94
N MET A 18 4.14 0.47 -24.77
CA MET A 18 4.98 0.83 -23.61
C MET A 18 5.30 2.33 -23.57
N GLY A 19 5.66 2.92 -24.72
CA GLY A 19 5.90 4.37 -24.83
C GLY A 19 4.66 5.19 -24.50
N PHE A 20 3.48 4.77 -24.99
CA PHE A 20 2.21 5.42 -24.69
C PHE A 20 1.85 5.35 -23.20
N VAL A 21 2.03 4.19 -22.55
CA VAL A 21 1.80 4.05 -21.11
C VAL A 21 2.76 4.94 -20.33
N LEU A 22 4.05 4.96 -20.69
CA LEU A 22 5.04 5.80 -20.01
C LEU A 22 4.70 7.29 -20.15
N TRP A 23 4.34 7.73 -21.36
CA TRP A 23 3.87 9.09 -21.61
C TRP A 23 2.62 9.43 -20.77
N TYR A 24 1.63 8.53 -20.75
CA TYR A 24 0.39 8.71 -19.98
C TYR A 24 0.66 8.80 -18.46
N VAL A 25 1.56 7.97 -17.93
CA VAL A 25 1.93 8.00 -16.51
C VAL A 25 2.65 9.30 -16.16
N ILE A 26 3.54 9.79 -17.03
CA ILE A 26 4.24 11.07 -16.82
C ILE A 26 3.23 12.23 -16.83
N ASP A 27 2.34 12.29 -17.82
CA ASP A 27 1.29 13.30 -17.92
C ASP A 27 0.35 13.26 -16.71
N ARG A 28 -0.10 12.06 -16.31
CA ARG A 28 -0.94 11.87 -15.12
C ARG A 28 -0.22 12.26 -13.84
N ARG A 29 1.09 11.96 -13.72
CA ARG A 29 1.90 12.37 -12.57
C ARG A 29 2.14 13.87 -12.54
N ALA A 30 2.33 14.51 -13.69
CA ALA A 30 2.45 15.96 -13.79
C ALA A 30 1.16 16.65 -13.33
N LYS A 31 0.01 16.15 -13.79
CA LYS A 31 -1.32 16.60 -13.35
C LYS A 31 -1.54 16.41 -11.85
N ASN A 32 -1.11 15.27 -11.29
CA ASN A 32 -1.22 15.00 -9.85
C ASN A 32 -0.22 15.78 -8.99
N ARG A 33 0.92 16.20 -9.53
CA ARG A 33 1.89 17.07 -8.84
C ARG A 33 1.48 18.53 -8.80
N ALA A 34 0.65 18.96 -9.75
CA ALA A 34 0.02 20.27 -9.70
C ALA A 34 -1.08 20.35 -8.62
N ALA A 35 -1.52 19.21 -8.08
CA ALA A 35 -2.37 19.18 -6.89
C ALA A 35 -1.52 19.44 -5.63
N PRO A 36 -1.94 20.34 -4.73
CA PRO A 36 -1.19 20.64 -3.51
C PRO A 36 -1.02 19.38 -2.66
N ALA A 37 0.20 19.18 -2.14
CA ALA A 37 0.56 18.00 -1.37
C ALA A 37 -0.41 17.79 -0.18
N PRO A 38 -0.90 16.56 0.07
CA PRO A 38 -1.64 16.28 1.28
C PRO A 38 -0.71 16.52 2.47
N VAL A 39 -1.04 17.53 3.27
CA VAL A 39 -0.34 17.86 4.51
C VAL A 39 -0.46 16.63 5.41
N THR A 40 0.66 15.93 5.60
CA THR A 40 0.79 14.88 6.60
C THR A 40 0.42 15.48 7.95
N ARG A 41 -0.77 15.16 8.47
CA ARG A 41 -1.15 15.47 9.85
C ARG A 41 -0.24 14.65 10.76
N ASN A 42 0.90 15.23 11.15
CA ASN A 42 1.64 14.79 12.31
C ASN A 42 0.70 14.97 13.52
N LEU A 43 0.19 13.85 14.04
CA LEU A 43 -0.48 13.81 15.33
C LEU A 43 0.62 13.85 16.41
N SER A 44 1.11 15.04 16.74
CA SER A 44 1.90 15.27 17.94
C SER A 44 1.25 16.39 18.75
N PRO A 45 0.89 16.17 20.03
CA PRO A 45 0.26 17.19 20.86
C PRO A 45 1.34 18.07 21.49
N GLU A 46 1.47 19.31 21.04
CA GLU A 46 2.31 20.32 21.69
C GLU A 46 1.57 21.69 21.70
N PRO A 47 1.62 22.48 22.81
CA PRO A 47 0.59 23.46 23.18
C PRO A 47 0.68 24.80 22.42
N PRO A 48 -0.35 25.67 22.51
CA PRO A 48 -0.68 26.64 21.48
C PRO A 48 0.21 27.88 21.56
N SER A 49 0.79 28.28 20.43
CA SER A 49 1.35 29.63 20.26
C SER A 49 0.79 30.25 18.98
N ALA A 50 0.35 31.49 19.15
CA ALA A 50 -0.53 32.24 18.27
C ALA A 50 -0.02 32.39 16.83
N GLY A 51 -0.94 32.35 15.86
CA GLY A 51 -0.69 32.90 14.54
C GLY A 51 -1.60 32.39 13.44
N THR A 52 -2.68 33.12 13.19
CA THR A 52 -3.49 33.13 11.95
C THR A 52 -4.54 32.02 11.81
N GLN A 53 -5.73 32.30 12.35
CA GLN A 53 -6.98 31.76 11.82
C GLN A 53 -7.16 32.27 10.38
N THR A 54 -6.95 31.40 9.39
CA THR A 54 -7.49 31.62 8.05
C THR A 54 -8.81 30.84 7.95
N VAL A 55 -9.88 31.61 7.81
CA VAL A 55 -11.28 31.21 7.66
C VAL A 55 -11.44 29.99 6.74
N ARG A 56 -12.02 28.91 7.28
CA ARG A 56 -12.42 27.70 6.54
C ARG A 56 -13.52 28.09 5.53
N PRO A 57 -13.34 27.93 4.21
CA PRO A 57 -14.46 28.04 3.28
C PRO A 57 -15.46 26.91 3.54
N PRO A 58 -16.78 27.14 3.38
CA PRO A 58 -17.79 26.11 3.62
C PRO A 58 -17.54 24.92 2.69
N GLN A 59 -17.31 23.74 3.26
CA GLN A 59 -17.17 22.52 2.48
C GLN A 59 -18.52 22.19 1.86
N GLU A 60 -18.63 22.30 0.54
CA GLU A 60 -19.76 21.73 -0.18
C GLU A 60 -19.79 20.21 0.07
N PRO A 61 -20.98 19.63 0.33
CA PRO A 61 -21.10 18.20 0.60
C PRO A 61 -20.67 17.40 -0.63
N VAL A 62 -19.77 16.44 -0.42
CA VAL A 62 -19.37 15.46 -1.43
C VAL A 62 -20.62 14.68 -1.84
N VAL A 63 -21.13 14.99 -3.04
CA VAL A 63 -22.17 14.19 -3.68
C VAL A 63 -21.52 12.88 -4.12
N LEU A 64 -21.73 11.82 -3.34
CA LEU A 64 -21.55 10.44 -3.80
C LEU A 64 -22.36 10.30 -5.10
N GLY A 65 -21.67 9.96 -6.19
CA GLY A 65 -22.29 9.78 -7.51
C GLY A 65 -23.50 8.85 -7.47
N PRO A 66 -24.36 8.91 -8.50
CA PRO A 66 -25.62 8.19 -8.49
C PRO A 66 -25.35 6.69 -8.43
N GLN A 67 -25.69 6.10 -7.28
CA GLN A 67 -26.12 4.71 -7.14
C GLN A 67 -25.22 3.71 -7.88
N THR A 68 -24.07 3.35 -7.27
CA THR A 68 -23.81 1.92 -7.23
C THR A 68 -25.04 1.33 -6.55
N GLU A 69 -25.84 0.63 -7.34
CA GLU A 69 -27.02 -0.14 -6.92
C GLU A 69 -26.78 -0.65 -5.50
N ARG A 70 -27.75 -0.45 -4.61
CA ARG A 70 -27.71 -0.89 -3.20
C ARG A 70 -27.54 -2.41 -3.12
N LYS A 71 -26.36 -2.89 -3.47
CA LYS A 71 -25.90 -4.24 -3.27
C LYS A 71 -25.37 -4.21 -1.86
N THR A 72 -26.29 -4.40 -0.92
CA THR A 72 -25.96 -4.68 0.46
C THR A 72 -24.95 -5.81 0.43
N VAL A 73 -23.72 -5.53 0.86
CA VAL A 73 -22.70 -6.57 0.98
C VAL A 73 -23.17 -7.44 2.14
N ASP A 74 -23.79 -8.57 1.81
CA ASP A 74 -24.29 -9.51 2.79
C ASP A 74 -23.12 -10.33 3.34
N PHE A 75 -22.68 -9.98 4.54
CA PHE A 75 -21.62 -10.70 5.26
C PHE A 75 -22.14 -11.92 6.03
N SER A 76 -23.45 -12.19 6.01
CA SER A 76 -24.10 -13.27 6.80
C SER A 76 -23.67 -14.66 6.37
N THR A 77 -23.23 -14.81 5.12
CA THR A 77 -22.80 -16.10 4.56
C THR A 77 -21.37 -16.48 4.92
N GLY A 78 -20.58 -15.55 5.47
CA GLY A 78 -19.17 -15.77 5.84
C GLY A 78 -18.23 -16.08 4.66
N GLN A 79 -18.73 -16.12 3.44
CA GLN A 79 -17.96 -16.41 2.24
C GLN A 79 -17.56 -15.09 1.58
N ALA A 80 -16.26 -14.82 1.55
CA ALA A 80 -15.74 -13.68 0.81
C ALA A 80 -16.13 -13.82 -0.67
N VAL A 81 -16.74 -12.78 -1.26
CA VAL A 81 -16.94 -12.72 -2.71
C VAL A 81 -15.59 -12.46 -3.34
N VAL A 82 -14.83 -13.54 -3.55
CA VAL A 82 -13.53 -13.50 -4.23
C VAL A 82 -13.80 -13.43 -5.72
N LYS A 83 -13.31 -12.37 -6.36
CA LYS A 83 -13.28 -12.29 -7.82
C LYS A 83 -12.15 -13.18 -8.30
N ASP A 84 -12.49 -14.37 -8.77
CA ASP A 84 -11.55 -15.35 -9.33
C ASP A 84 -11.13 -14.99 -10.76
N SER A 85 -10.61 -13.78 -10.96
CA SER A 85 -10.05 -13.41 -12.25
C SER A 85 -8.65 -14.00 -12.41
N ALA A 86 -8.28 -14.35 -13.65
CA ALA A 86 -6.93 -14.87 -13.94
C ALA A 86 -5.83 -13.85 -13.59
N ALA A 87 -6.13 -12.56 -13.69
CA ALA A 87 -5.23 -11.48 -13.30
C ALA A 87 -5.02 -11.43 -11.78
N ASP A 88 -6.10 -11.58 -11.00
CA ASP A 88 -6.03 -11.56 -9.54
C ASP A 88 -5.26 -12.78 -9.01
N ARG A 89 -5.46 -13.96 -9.61
CA ARG A 89 -4.71 -15.18 -9.25
C ARG A 89 -3.21 -15.02 -9.52
N ALA A 90 -2.84 -14.49 -10.68
CA ALA A 90 -1.43 -14.24 -11.01
C ALA A 90 -0.78 -13.23 -10.04
N ALA A 91 -1.50 -12.18 -9.66
CA ALA A 91 -1.01 -11.20 -8.70
C ALA A 91 -0.84 -11.79 -7.29
N ILE A 92 -1.75 -12.68 -6.86
CA ILE A 92 -1.65 -13.37 -5.58
C ILE A 92 -0.44 -14.33 -5.57
N ASP A 93 -0.22 -15.09 -6.65
CA ASP A 93 0.91 -16.00 -6.76
C ASP A 93 2.25 -15.25 -6.73
N GLU A 94 2.32 -14.10 -7.40
CA GLU A 94 3.50 -13.23 -7.37
C GLU A 94 3.74 -12.67 -5.96
N ALA A 95 2.69 -12.18 -5.29
CA ALA A 95 2.78 -11.68 -3.92
C ALA A 95 3.23 -12.76 -2.92
N MET A 96 2.72 -13.99 -3.05
CA MET A 96 3.13 -15.11 -2.20
C MET A 96 4.62 -15.45 -2.37
N LYS A 97 5.12 -15.37 -3.59
CA LYS A 97 6.54 -15.59 -3.89
C LYS A 97 7.43 -14.50 -3.26
N ASP A 98 6.99 -13.25 -3.30
CA ASP A 98 7.71 -12.12 -2.70
C ASP A 98 7.76 -12.23 -1.17
N ILE A 99 6.63 -12.55 -0.54
CA ILE A 99 6.55 -12.81 0.91
C ILE A 99 7.51 -13.94 1.30
N ALA A 100 7.51 -15.05 0.56
CA ALA A 100 8.39 -16.18 0.82
C ALA A 100 9.88 -15.86 0.60
N ALA A 101 10.20 -14.90 -0.28
CA ALA A 101 11.57 -14.42 -0.45
C ALA A 101 11.98 -13.53 0.73
N ALA A 102 11.13 -12.58 1.13
CA ALA A 102 11.38 -11.66 2.22
C ALA A 102 11.44 -12.36 3.59
N SER A 103 10.64 -13.41 3.82
CA SER A 103 10.58 -14.09 5.10
C SER A 103 11.77 -15.03 5.37
N LYS A 104 12.58 -15.36 4.37
CA LYS A 104 13.73 -16.26 4.54
C LYS A 104 14.82 -15.67 5.44
N GLU A 105 14.94 -14.35 5.48
CA GLU A 105 15.98 -13.67 6.24
C GLU A 105 15.50 -13.23 7.64
N VAL A 106 14.19 -13.28 7.89
CA VAL A 106 13.60 -12.90 9.19
C VAL A 106 13.56 -14.12 10.10
N THR A 107 14.68 -14.39 10.76
CA THR A 107 14.74 -15.34 11.88
C THR A 107 14.61 -14.57 13.19
N PHE A 108 13.55 -14.85 13.96
CA PHE A 108 13.47 -14.40 15.35
C PHE A 108 14.19 -15.43 16.22
N GLU A 109 15.36 -15.06 16.75
CA GLU A 109 16.01 -15.89 17.76
C GLU A 109 15.14 -15.97 19.02
N PRO A 110 15.04 -17.14 19.69
CA PRO A 110 14.42 -17.25 20.99
C PRO A 110 15.11 -16.31 21.96
N THR A 111 14.34 -15.47 22.65
CA THR A 111 14.88 -14.57 23.67
C THR A 111 15.68 -15.39 24.68
N PRO A 112 16.97 -15.08 24.92
CA PRO A 112 17.79 -15.84 25.86
C PRO A 112 17.12 -15.82 27.22
N LYS A 113 16.91 -17.01 27.80
CA LYS A 113 16.31 -17.19 29.12
C LYS A 113 17.13 -16.36 30.12
N PRO A 114 16.51 -15.45 30.90
CA PRO A 114 17.24 -14.68 31.90
C PRO A 114 18.02 -15.64 32.81
N LYS A 115 19.35 -15.52 32.81
CA LYS A 115 20.20 -16.28 33.72
C LYS A 115 19.79 -15.88 35.13
N ALA A 116 19.21 -16.83 35.88
CA ALA A 116 18.79 -16.59 37.25
C ALA A 116 19.95 -15.92 38.01
N ALA A 117 19.68 -14.74 38.58
CA ALA A 117 20.64 -14.08 39.44
C ALA A 117 21.03 -15.07 40.57
N PRO A 118 22.33 -15.18 40.91
CA PRO A 118 22.75 -15.96 42.07
C PRO A 118 21.94 -15.53 43.30
N PRO A 119 21.52 -16.46 44.16
CA PRO A 119 20.76 -16.12 45.36
C PRO A 119 21.54 -15.08 46.16
N ALA A 120 20.83 -14.02 46.58
CA ALA A 120 21.36 -12.94 47.37
C ALA A 120 22.23 -13.51 48.50
N GLN A 121 23.51 -13.12 48.52
CA GLN A 121 24.38 -13.44 49.63
C GLN A 121 23.74 -12.85 50.89
N PRO A 122 23.55 -13.64 51.96
CA PRO A 122 22.97 -13.12 53.19
C PRO A 122 23.91 -12.03 53.73
N ALA A 123 23.32 -10.87 54.02
CA ALA A 123 24.00 -9.75 54.64
C ALA A 123 24.76 -10.23 55.88
N LYS A 124 26.10 -10.17 55.83
CA LYS A 124 26.93 -10.27 57.02
C LYS A 124 26.82 -8.92 57.76
N GLN A 125 25.92 -8.87 58.75
CA GLN A 125 26.21 -8.18 60.02
C GLN A 125 27.23 -9.05 60.77
N PRO A 126 28.15 -8.52 61.61
CA PRO A 126 28.14 -7.24 62.34
C PRO A 126 29.20 -6.21 61.91
#